data_AF-A0A7C5K704-F1
#
_entry.id   AF-A0A7C5K704-F1
#
_cell.length_a   1.000
_cell.length_b   1.000
_cell.length_c   1.000
_cell.angle_alpha   90.00
_cell.angle_beta   90.00
_cell.angle_gamma   90.00
#
_symmetry.space_group_name_H-M   'P 1'
#
loop_
_entity.id
_entity.type
_entity.pdbx_description
1 polymer ?
#
loop_
_entity_poly.entity_id
_entity_poly.type
_entity_poly.pdbx_seq_one_letter_code
_entity_poly.pdbx_strand_id
1 'polypeptide(L)'
;MMPFKDKCKLCGRVLAYGYLRRCWKCGQYFCLDCMVPDVSTGDTQRMTCLNCARRMVSPKAENKYARLTSYLKFRKAFTDSVSLTLAQIDGIIGDNLPIEAYRSTDWWANSPNRIHSKAWIEAGWRTVEVNLKEGYVVFKRIENSPRATITKERSENLPERPFQPVPARIKRMRKPSKTKLAKLYARIKNIERQRRNLLKR
;
A
#
# COMPACT_ATOMS: atom_id res chain seq x y z
N MET A 1 -17.93 -22.51 -33.12
CA MET A 1 -17.70 -21.63 -31.95
C MET A 1 -16.29 -21.05 -32.09
N MET A 2 -16.14 -19.80 -32.54
CA MET A 2 -14.80 -19.21 -32.70
C MET A 2 -14.17 -19.01 -31.32
N PRO A 3 -12.95 -19.52 -31.06
CA PRO A 3 -12.28 -19.25 -29.80
C PRO A 3 -12.02 -17.76 -29.71
N PHE A 4 -12.48 -17.12 -28.63
CA PHE A 4 -12.13 -15.75 -28.33
C PHE A 4 -10.61 -15.66 -28.22
N LYS A 5 -10.01 -14.91 -29.14
CA LYS A 5 -8.56 -14.68 -29.22
C LYS A 5 -8.27 -13.32 -28.60
N ASP A 6 -7.29 -13.30 -27.71
CA ASP A 6 -6.80 -12.07 -27.09
C ASP A 6 -5.28 -11.97 -27.27
N LYS A 7 -4.77 -10.75 -27.18
CA LYS A 7 -3.34 -10.48 -27.31
C LYS A 7 -2.64 -10.46 -25.95
N CYS A 8 -1.50 -11.13 -25.85
CA CYS A 8 -0.61 -10.98 -24.69
C CYS A 8 -0.10 -9.53 -24.64
N LYS A 9 -0.27 -8.84 -23.50
CA LYS A 9 0.18 -7.44 -23.36
C LYS A 9 1.70 -7.26 -23.25
N LEU A 10 2.47 -8.35 -23.09
CA LEU A 10 3.94 -8.30 -23.04
C LEU A 10 4.56 -8.61 -24.40
N CYS A 11 4.31 -9.81 -24.95
CA CYS A 11 4.92 -10.25 -26.20
C CYS A 11 4.09 -9.93 -27.46
N GLY A 12 2.85 -9.46 -27.32
CA GLY A 12 1.97 -9.11 -28.44
C GLY A 12 1.36 -10.30 -29.20
N ARG A 13 1.73 -11.54 -28.89
CA ARG A 13 1.19 -12.74 -29.54
C ARG A 13 -0.32 -12.85 -29.32
N VAL A 14 -1.06 -13.19 -30.37
CA VAL A 14 -2.51 -13.47 -30.33
C VAL A 14 -2.71 -14.95 -30.02
N LEU A 15 -3.31 -15.24 -28.88
CA LEU A 15 -3.52 -16.61 -28.38
C LEU A 15 -4.99 -16.83 -28.04
N ALA A 16 -5.42 -18.09 -28.04
CA ALA A 16 -6.74 -18.44 -27.50
C ALA A 16 -6.75 -18.22 -25.98
N TYR A 17 -7.91 -17.82 -25.44
CA TYR A 17 -8.05 -17.44 -24.03
C TYR A 17 -7.59 -18.52 -23.02
N GLY A 18 -7.67 -19.80 -23.37
CA GLY A 18 -7.18 -20.90 -22.52
C GLY A 18 -5.66 -20.88 -22.26
N TYR A 19 -4.88 -20.26 -23.16
CA TYR A 19 -3.43 -20.09 -23.01
C TYR A 19 -3.04 -18.78 -22.34
N LEU A 20 -4.01 -17.92 -22.06
CA LEU A 20 -3.81 -16.65 -21.39
C LEU A 20 -4.18 -16.76 -19.91
N ARG A 21 -3.32 -16.22 -19.06
CA ARG A 21 -3.56 -16.15 -17.61
C ARG A 21 -3.61 -14.69 -17.18
N ARG A 22 -4.48 -14.42 -16.21
CA ARG A 22 -4.65 -13.08 -15.63
C ARG A 22 -3.60 -12.85 -14.57
N CYS A 23 -2.85 -11.75 -14.67
CA CYS A 23 -1.94 -11.32 -13.61
C CYS A 23 -2.73 -10.83 -12.38
N TRP A 24 -2.41 -11.35 -11.19
CA TRP A 24 -3.07 -10.95 -9.94
C TRP A 24 -2.85 -9.47 -9.57
N LYS A 25 -1.71 -8.87 -9.97
CA LYS A 25 -1.39 -7.47 -9.66
C LYS A 25 -2.02 -6.46 -10.62
N CYS A 26 -1.84 -6.63 -11.94
CA CYS A 26 -2.31 -5.66 -12.93
C CYS A 26 -3.63 -6.04 -13.62
N GLY A 27 -4.14 -7.26 -13.39
CA GLY A 27 -5.42 -7.72 -13.94
C GLY A 27 -5.43 -7.99 -15.45
N GLN A 28 -4.28 -7.86 -16.12
CA GLN A 28 -4.15 -8.05 -17.57
C GLN A 28 -3.83 -9.50 -17.94
N TYR A 29 -4.07 -9.87 -19.20
CA TYR A 29 -3.84 -11.21 -19.74
C TYR A 29 -2.46 -11.33 -20.40
N PHE A 30 -1.76 -12.42 -20.07
CA PHE A 30 -0.44 -12.74 -20.60
C PHE A 30 -0.31 -14.23 -20.90
N CYS A 31 0.60 -14.60 -21.80
CA CYS A 31 0.96 -15.99 -22.04
C CYS A 31 1.78 -16.55 -20.87
N LEU A 32 1.83 -17.87 -20.73
CA LEU A 32 2.58 -18.56 -19.68
C LEU A 32 4.07 -18.17 -19.67
N ASP A 33 4.71 -18.05 -20.83
CA ASP A 33 6.11 -17.60 -20.95
C ASP A 33 6.37 -16.19 -20.38
N CYS A 34 5.33 -15.35 -20.37
CA CYS A 34 5.40 -13.96 -19.90
C CYS A 34 4.93 -13.82 -18.45
N MET A 35 4.76 -14.94 -17.74
CA MET A 35 4.33 -14.98 -16.35
C MET A 35 5.24 -15.85 -15.50
N VAL A 36 5.32 -15.49 -14.22
CA VAL A 36 6.11 -16.18 -13.20
C VAL A 36 5.23 -16.29 -11.95
N PRO A 37 5.33 -17.39 -11.19
CA PRO A 37 4.70 -17.48 -9.87
C PRO A 37 5.20 -16.35 -8.95
N ASP A 38 4.45 -16.06 -7.88
CA ASP A 38 4.75 -14.92 -7.02
C ASP A 38 6.08 -15.13 -6.26
N VAL A 39 7.10 -14.39 -6.68
CA VAL A 39 8.45 -14.41 -6.09
C VAL A 39 8.44 -13.92 -4.65
N SER A 40 7.47 -13.08 -4.25
CA SER A 40 7.44 -12.49 -2.91
C SER A 40 6.94 -13.45 -1.84
N THR A 41 6.05 -14.38 -2.19
CA THR A 41 5.37 -15.26 -1.23
C THR A 41 5.74 -16.72 -1.45
N GLY A 42 6.27 -17.08 -2.62
CA GLY A 42 6.53 -18.48 -3.00
C GLY A 42 5.25 -19.24 -3.40
N ASP A 43 4.11 -18.55 -3.46
CA ASP A 43 2.83 -19.14 -3.84
C ASP A 43 2.83 -19.48 -5.34
N THR A 44 2.80 -20.77 -5.67
CA THR A 44 2.71 -21.25 -7.06
C THR A 44 1.37 -20.95 -7.72
N GLN A 45 0.32 -20.70 -6.92
CA GLN A 45 -1.03 -20.39 -7.40
C GLN A 45 -1.18 -18.93 -7.88
N ARG A 46 -0.38 -18.00 -7.35
CA ARG A 46 -0.46 -16.58 -7.69
C ARG A 46 0.48 -16.27 -8.84
N MET A 47 -0.07 -16.18 -10.05
CA MET A 47 0.71 -15.84 -11.24
C MET A 47 0.81 -14.32 -11.43
N THR A 48 2.03 -13.84 -11.66
CA THR A 48 2.33 -12.44 -11.95
C THR A 48 3.01 -12.30 -13.31
N CYS A 49 2.80 -11.20 -14.02
CA CYS A 49 3.51 -10.97 -15.28
C CYS A 49 4.94 -10.48 -15.03
N LEU A 50 5.85 -10.69 -16.00
CA LEU A 50 7.27 -10.33 -15.85
C LEU A 50 7.50 -8.85 -15.47
N ASN A 51 6.68 -7.92 -15.96
CA ASN A 51 6.79 -6.50 -15.56
C ASN A 51 6.38 -6.27 -14.10
N CYS A 52 5.33 -6.94 -13.63
CA CYS A 52 4.92 -6.86 -12.23
C CYS A 52 5.95 -7.53 -11.33
N ALA A 53 6.45 -8.72 -11.70
CA ALA A 53 7.52 -9.41 -10.99
C ALA A 53 8.77 -8.52 -10.89
N ARG A 54 9.26 -7.98 -12.00
CA ARG A 54 10.40 -7.05 -12.04
C ARG A 54 10.22 -5.87 -11.09
N ARG A 55 9.03 -5.26 -11.07
CA ARG A 55 8.75 -4.11 -10.18
C ARG A 55 8.76 -4.49 -8.70
N MET A 56 8.47 -5.75 -8.35
CA MET A 56 8.52 -6.24 -6.98
C MET A 56 9.96 -6.49 -6.51
N VAL A 57 10.78 -7.18 -7.33
CA VAL A 57 12.19 -7.45 -6.97
C VAL A 57 13.11 -6.24 -7.14
N SER A 58 12.82 -5.35 -8.08
CA SER A 58 13.60 -4.14 -8.33
C SER A 58 12.65 -2.95 -8.53
N PRO A 59 12.08 -2.40 -7.44
CA PRO A 59 11.24 -1.22 -7.54
C PRO A 59 12.04 -0.06 -8.13
N LYS A 60 11.42 0.66 -9.07
CA LYS A 60 12.01 1.88 -9.63
C LYS A 60 12.20 2.87 -8.48
N ALA A 61 13.44 3.32 -8.28
CA ALA A 61 13.74 4.38 -7.34
C ALA A 61 12.99 5.65 -7.77
N GLU A 62 12.19 6.23 -6.87
CA GLU A 62 11.46 7.47 -7.16
C GLU A 62 12.44 8.64 -7.37
N ASN A 63 13.55 8.64 -6.63
CA ASN A 63 14.60 9.65 -6.65
C ASN A 63 15.99 9.00 -6.54
N LYS A 64 17.06 9.71 -6.96
CA LYS A 64 18.46 9.26 -6.85
C LYS A 64 18.79 8.71 -5.45
N TYR A 65 18.35 9.39 -4.40
CA TYR A 65 18.64 9.04 -3.01
C TYR A 65 17.67 8.03 -2.38
N ALA A 66 16.71 7.47 -3.13
CA ALA A 66 15.68 6.59 -2.56
C ALA A 66 16.27 5.31 -1.93
N ARG A 67 17.37 4.79 -2.49
CA ARG A 67 18.08 3.62 -1.91
C ARG A 67 18.70 3.95 -0.55
N LEU A 68 19.30 5.14 -0.41
CA LEU A 68 19.82 5.63 0.86
C LEU A 68 18.70 5.74 1.90
N THR A 69 17.53 6.27 1.51
CA THR A 69 16.35 6.33 2.38
C THR A 69 15.92 4.95 2.87
N SER A 70 15.80 3.97 1.98
CA SER A 70 15.43 2.59 2.33
C SER A 70 16.46 1.93 3.24
N TYR A 71 17.76 2.13 2.97
CA TYR A 71 18.85 1.64 3.81
C TYR A 71 18.77 2.20 5.24
N LEU A 72 18.61 3.52 5.38
CA LEU A 72 18.49 4.18 6.67
C LEU A 72 17.20 3.76 7.40
N LYS A 73 16.08 3.58 6.69
CA LYS A 73 14.83 3.06 7.28
C LYS A 73 15.02 1.66 7.86
N PHE A 74 15.72 0.78 7.15
CA PHE A 74 16.04 -0.56 7.64
C PHE A 74 16.94 -0.51 8.89
N ARG A 75 18.01 0.30 8.86
CA ARG A 75 18.92 0.48 10.01
C ARG A 75 18.24 1.01 11.26
N LYS A 76 17.19 1.82 11.11
CA LYS A 76 16.44 2.44 12.23
C LYS A 76 15.84 1.41 13.19
N ALA A 77 15.60 0.18 12.73
CA ALA A 77 15.08 -0.88 13.59
C ALA A 77 16.11 -1.37 14.63
N PHE A 78 17.41 -1.22 14.35
CA PHE A 78 18.49 -1.87 15.12
C PHE A 78 19.47 -0.90 15.76
N THR A 79 19.55 0.35 15.30
CA THR A 79 20.60 1.27 15.74
C THR A 79 20.08 2.70 15.82
N ASP A 80 20.59 3.47 16.79
CA ASP A 80 20.22 4.88 16.98
C ASP A 80 21.23 5.86 16.36
N SER A 81 22.45 5.41 16.08
CA SER A 81 23.47 6.15 15.32
C SER A 81 24.13 5.27 14.26
N VAL A 82 24.42 5.83 13.09
CA VAL A 82 25.10 5.12 12.00
C VAL A 82 26.16 6.05 11.42
N SER A 83 27.43 5.63 11.47
CA SER A 83 28.51 6.24 10.71
C SER A 83 28.61 5.59 9.34
N LEU A 84 28.63 6.39 8.28
CA LEU A 84 28.84 5.94 6.91
C LEU A 84 29.95 6.76 6.27
N THR A 85 30.82 6.10 5.50
CA THR A 85 31.78 6.81 4.66
C THR A 85 31.12 7.32 3.39
N LEU A 86 31.67 8.37 2.77
CA LEU A 86 31.16 8.93 1.51
C LEU A 86 31.12 7.85 0.41
N ALA A 87 32.16 7.02 0.33
CA ALA A 87 32.21 5.88 -0.60
C ALA A 87 31.13 4.82 -0.33
N GLN A 88 30.78 4.55 0.93
CA GLN A 88 29.66 3.67 1.26
C GLN A 88 28.34 4.27 0.82
N ILE A 89 28.16 5.58 0.97
CA ILE A 89 26.96 6.29 0.54
C ILE A 89 26.82 6.23 -0.99
N ASP A 90 27.92 6.44 -1.73
CA ASP A 90 27.95 6.27 -3.19
C ASP A 90 27.52 4.86 -3.60
N GLY A 91 28.06 3.84 -2.94
CA GLY A 91 27.71 2.43 -3.18
C GLY A 91 26.23 2.12 -2.88
N ILE A 92 25.68 2.69 -1.82
CA ILE A 92 24.26 2.51 -1.44
C ILE A 92 23.34 3.19 -2.46
N ILE A 93 23.67 4.40 -2.89
CA ILE A 93 22.93 5.12 -3.94
C ILE A 93 23.05 4.36 -5.27
N GLY A 94 24.22 3.78 -5.54
CA GLY A 94 24.59 3.17 -6.81
C GLY A 94 24.91 4.20 -7.89
N ASP A 95 25.19 5.45 -7.48
CA ASP A 95 25.67 6.56 -8.29
C ASP A 95 26.63 7.41 -7.43
N ASN A 96 27.53 8.14 -8.09
CA ASN A 96 28.43 9.06 -7.40
C ASN A 96 27.70 10.28 -6.84
N LEU A 97 28.06 10.68 -5.62
CA LEU A 97 27.66 11.94 -5.00
C LEU A 97 28.21 13.13 -5.82
N PRO A 98 27.48 14.26 -5.83
CA PRO A 98 27.96 15.48 -6.47
C PRO A 98 29.19 16.02 -5.75
N ILE A 99 30.06 16.75 -6.47
CA ILE A 99 31.31 17.29 -5.93
C ILE A 99 31.11 18.19 -4.70
N GLU A 100 29.95 18.83 -4.62
CA GLU A 100 29.52 19.66 -3.49
C GLU A 100 29.43 18.88 -2.18
N ALA A 101 29.04 17.60 -2.23
CA ALA A 101 28.95 16.74 -1.05
C ALA A 101 30.33 16.47 -0.41
N TYR A 102 31.41 16.55 -1.21
CA TYR A 102 32.78 16.41 -0.74
C TYR A 102 33.43 17.73 -0.34
N ARG A 103 32.93 18.86 -0.87
CA ARG A 103 33.52 20.20 -0.66
C ARG A 103 32.88 20.99 0.46
N SER A 104 31.58 20.85 0.69
CA SER A 104 30.84 21.67 1.65
C SER A 104 30.03 20.84 2.63
N THR A 105 30.21 21.15 3.91
CA THR A 105 29.41 20.58 5.00
C THR A 105 27.95 21.03 4.91
N ASP A 106 27.66 22.18 4.29
CA ASP A 106 26.29 22.69 4.12
C ASP A 106 25.44 21.80 3.22
N TRP A 107 26.07 21.00 2.35
CA TRP A 107 25.37 20.00 1.56
C TRP A 107 24.71 18.94 2.44
N TRP A 108 25.32 18.63 3.59
CA TRP A 108 24.82 17.68 4.58
C TRP A 108 23.88 18.30 5.61
N ALA A 109 23.49 19.57 5.44
CA ALA A 109 22.55 20.24 6.34
C ALA A 109 21.15 19.61 6.32
N ASN A 110 20.47 19.63 7.46
CA ASN A 110 19.12 19.06 7.62
C ASN A 110 18.03 20.02 7.09
N SER A 111 17.95 20.20 5.77
CA SER A 111 16.93 21.04 5.13
C SER A 111 15.84 20.20 4.44
N PRO A 112 14.55 20.31 4.77
CA PRO A 112 13.51 19.50 4.12
C PRO A 112 13.28 19.86 2.63
N ASN A 113 13.73 21.04 2.20
CA ASN A 113 13.53 21.53 0.83
C ASN A 113 14.51 20.93 -0.20
N ARG A 114 15.64 20.38 0.23
CA ARG A 114 16.62 19.80 -0.71
C ARG A 114 16.40 18.30 -0.87
N ILE A 115 16.51 17.81 -2.11
CA ILE A 115 16.19 16.42 -2.46
C ILE A 115 17.10 15.42 -1.74
N HIS A 116 18.38 15.74 -1.57
CA HIS A 116 19.34 14.89 -0.86
C HIS A 116 19.01 14.78 0.62
N SER A 117 18.78 15.90 1.31
CA SER A 117 18.53 15.91 2.76
C SER A 117 17.17 15.36 3.14
N LYS A 118 16.18 15.53 2.26
CA LYS A 118 14.90 14.85 2.37
C LYS A 118 15.06 13.32 2.50
N ALA A 119 16.08 12.73 1.88
CA ALA A 119 16.29 11.29 1.88
C ALA A 119 16.55 10.71 3.28
N TRP A 120 17.35 11.38 4.12
CA TRP A 120 17.60 10.93 5.50
C TRP A 120 16.54 11.45 6.47
N ILE A 121 16.01 12.66 6.26
CA ILE A 121 14.92 13.21 7.08
C ILE A 121 13.66 12.34 6.97
N GLU A 122 13.24 11.93 5.77
CA GLU A 122 12.09 11.04 5.57
C GLU A 122 12.32 9.62 6.11
N ALA A 123 13.58 9.20 6.22
CA ALA A 123 13.94 7.98 6.93
C ALA A 123 13.87 8.14 8.47
N GLY A 124 13.72 9.38 8.97
CA GLY A 124 13.72 9.73 10.38
C GLY A 124 15.11 9.77 10.99
N TRP A 125 16.08 10.23 10.21
CA TRP A 125 17.47 10.45 10.60
C TRP A 125 17.85 11.90 10.39
N ARG A 126 18.81 12.39 11.17
CA ARG A 126 19.45 13.68 11.00
C ARG A 126 20.96 13.49 10.93
N THR A 127 21.63 14.29 10.13
CA THR A 127 23.10 14.40 10.19
C THR A 127 23.48 15.13 11.47
N VAL A 128 24.45 14.58 12.20
CA VAL A 128 24.98 15.18 13.45
C VAL A 128 26.42 15.63 13.26
N GLU A 129 27.23 14.79 12.63
CA GLU A 129 28.64 15.05 12.40
C GLU A 129 29.00 14.73 10.96
N VAL A 130 29.83 15.57 10.37
CA VAL A 130 30.30 15.44 8.99
C VAL A 130 31.78 15.79 9.00
N ASN A 131 32.61 14.81 8.68
CA ASN A 131 34.05 15.01 8.54
C ASN A 131 34.44 14.74 7.09
N LEU A 132 34.66 15.82 6.34
CA LEU A 132 35.04 15.74 4.92
C LEU A 132 36.51 15.35 4.72
N LYS A 133 37.38 15.54 5.73
CA LYS A 133 38.79 15.17 5.65
C LYS A 133 38.96 13.65 5.73
N GLU A 134 38.24 13.03 6.65
CA GLU A 134 38.23 11.56 6.82
C GLU A 134 37.15 10.88 5.97
N GLY A 135 36.22 11.67 5.41
CA GLY A 135 35.22 11.21 4.46
C GLY A 135 34.08 10.40 5.11
N TYR A 136 33.62 10.78 6.30
CA TYR A 136 32.50 10.13 6.97
C TYR A 136 31.40 11.10 7.42
N VAL A 137 30.19 10.56 7.54
CA VAL A 137 28.99 11.24 8.02
C VAL A 137 28.31 10.39 9.07
N VAL A 138 27.96 11.00 10.21
CA VAL A 138 27.23 10.34 11.29
C VAL A 138 25.78 10.78 11.24
N PHE A 139 24.90 9.80 11.03
CA PHE A 139 23.46 9.95 11.12
C PHE A 139 23.00 9.53 12.51
N LYS A 140 22.16 10.35 13.15
CA LYS A 140 21.47 10.01 14.39
C LYS A 140 19.97 9.96 14.14
N ARG A 141 19.30 8.99 14.77
CA ARG A 141 17.86 8.85 14.69
C ARG A 141 17.18 10.09 15.30
N ILE A 142 16.12 10.56 14.65
CA ILE A 142 15.24 11.59 15.20
C ILE A 142 14.30 10.88 16.16
N GLU A 143 14.49 11.13 17.46
CA GLU A 143 13.57 10.69 18.51
C GLU A 143 12.29 11.52 18.42
N ASN A 144 11.28 11.00 17.74
CA ASN A 144 9.92 11.50 17.92
C ASN A 144 9.38 10.91 19.22
N SER A 145 9.72 11.52 20.37
CA SER A 145 9.23 11.15 21.71
C SER A 145 9.69 9.74 22.18
N PRO A 146 9.84 9.48 23.49
CA PRO A 146 10.42 8.24 23.96
C PRO A 146 9.57 7.07 23.50
N ARG A 147 10.22 5.96 23.15
CA ARG A 147 9.61 4.66 23.46
C ARG A 147 9.40 4.66 24.97
N ALA A 148 8.24 5.13 25.42
CA ALA A 148 7.63 4.58 26.60
C ALA A 148 7.51 3.09 26.28
N THR A 149 8.46 2.30 26.78
CA THR A 149 8.15 0.95 27.21
C THR A 149 6.84 1.09 27.97
N ILE A 150 5.74 0.66 27.36
CA ILE A 150 4.52 0.41 28.09
C ILE A 150 4.85 -0.80 28.96
N THR A 151 5.60 -0.57 30.05
CA THR A 151 5.43 -1.36 31.25
C THR A 151 3.96 -1.19 31.60
N LYS A 152 3.24 -2.30 31.50
CA LYS A 152 1.85 -2.45 31.93
C LYS A 152 1.77 -2.15 33.43
N GLU A 153 1.75 -0.89 33.81
CA GLU A 153 1.52 -0.47 35.20
C GLU A 153 0.34 0.50 35.32
N ARG A 154 -0.41 0.72 34.23
CA ARG A 154 -1.55 1.64 34.21
C ARG A 154 -2.92 0.98 34.01
N SER A 155 -3.05 -0.32 34.28
CA SER A 155 -4.35 -1.00 34.19
C SER A 155 -5.05 -1.24 35.53
N GLU A 156 -4.44 -0.93 36.68
CA GLU A 156 -5.08 -1.25 37.98
C GLU A 156 -6.14 -0.24 38.45
N ASN A 157 -6.28 0.91 37.81
CA ASN A 157 -7.21 1.96 38.28
C ASN A 157 -8.07 2.57 37.16
N LEU A 158 -8.53 1.78 36.18
CA LEU A 158 -9.70 2.17 35.40
C LEU A 158 -10.93 1.48 35.99
N PRO A 159 -12.01 2.20 36.35
CA PRO A 159 -13.25 1.54 36.71
C PRO A 159 -13.69 0.68 35.52
N GLU A 160 -13.82 -0.63 35.75
CA GLU A 160 -14.37 -1.61 34.81
C GLU A 160 -15.82 -1.22 34.51
N ARG A 161 -16.03 -0.25 33.61
CA ARG A 161 -17.35 -0.02 33.08
C ARG A 161 -17.73 -1.30 32.35
N PRO A 162 -18.85 -1.97 32.71
CA PRO A 162 -19.27 -3.15 31.99
C PRO A 162 -19.35 -2.80 30.52
N PHE A 163 -18.73 -3.63 29.68
CA PHE A 163 -18.69 -3.41 28.23
C PHE A 163 -20.10 -3.17 27.73
N GLN A 164 -20.41 -1.92 27.35
CA GLN A 164 -21.67 -1.60 26.70
C GLN A 164 -21.46 -1.86 25.21
N PRO A 165 -22.10 -2.88 24.62
CA PRO A 165 -21.95 -3.13 23.19
C PRO A 165 -22.41 -1.89 22.43
N VAL A 166 -21.64 -1.52 21.40
CA VAL A 166 -21.97 -0.40 20.52
C VAL A 166 -23.41 -0.59 20.04
N PRO A 167 -24.33 0.38 20.26
CA PRO A 167 -25.73 0.19 19.92
C PRO A 167 -25.86 -0.11 18.44
N ALA A 168 -26.34 -1.33 18.13
CA ALA A 168 -26.53 -1.76 16.76
C ALA A 168 -27.53 -0.82 16.09
N ARG A 169 -27.11 -0.16 15.00
CA ARG A 169 -27.96 0.78 14.25
C ARG A 169 -29.02 -0.03 13.50
N ILE A 170 -30.14 -0.31 14.15
CA ILE A 170 -31.28 -1.01 13.52
C ILE A 170 -31.76 -0.15 12.36
N LYS A 171 -31.57 -0.62 11.11
CA LYS A 171 -32.11 0.04 9.92
C LYS A 171 -33.63 0.01 10.00
N ARG A 172 -34.25 1.12 10.44
CA ARG A 172 -35.71 1.24 10.49
C ARG A 172 -36.29 1.05 9.08
N MET A 173 -37.10 0.01 8.90
CA MET A 173 -37.82 -0.20 7.64
C MET A 173 -38.77 0.99 7.40
N ARG A 174 -38.67 1.60 6.22
CA ARG A 174 -39.54 2.73 5.85
C ARG A 174 -40.96 2.20 5.64
N LYS A 175 -41.93 2.76 6.38
CA LYS A 175 -43.36 2.45 6.18
C LYS A 175 -43.79 2.87 4.76
N PRO A 176 -44.63 2.08 4.07
CA PRO A 176 -45.09 2.41 2.73
C PRO A 176 -45.91 3.72 2.73
N SER A 177 -45.79 4.50 1.65
CA SER A 177 -46.53 5.76 1.51
C SER A 177 -48.04 5.53 1.44
N LYS A 178 -48.83 6.54 1.83
CA LYS A 178 -50.31 6.50 1.76
C LYS A 178 -50.80 6.11 0.37
N THR A 179 -50.12 6.60 -0.68
CA THR A 179 -50.41 6.27 -2.08
C THR A 179 -50.18 4.79 -2.39
N LYS A 180 -49.14 4.17 -1.81
CA LYS A 180 -48.84 2.74 -2.00
C LYS A 180 -49.86 1.86 -1.29
N LEU A 181 -50.30 2.26 -0.10
CA LEU A 181 -51.40 1.60 0.62
C LEU A 181 -52.72 1.69 -0.15
N ALA A 182 -53.06 2.87 -0.68
CA ALA A 182 -54.27 3.08 -1.47
C ALA A 182 -54.30 2.19 -2.74
N LYS A 183 -53.17 2.11 -3.47
CA LYS A 183 -53.03 1.21 -4.63
C LYS A 183 -53.23 -0.25 -4.26
N LEU A 184 -52.70 -0.67 -3.11
CA LEU A 184 -52.80 -2.04 -2.63
C LEU A 184 -54.24 -2.38 -2.22
N TYR A 185 -54.92 -1.46 -1.54
CA TYR A 185 -56.34 -1.59 -1.19
C TYR A 185 -57.25 -1.66 -2.41
N ALA A 186 -57.02 -0.80 -3.41
CA ALA A 186 -57.75 -0.86 -4.67
C ALA A 186 -57.55 -2.21 -5.39
N ARG A 187 -56.32 -2.75 -5.36
CA ARG A 187 -56.01 -4.09 -5.88
C ARG A 187 -56.78 -5.18 -5.16
N ILE A 188 -56.82 -5.16 -3.82
CA ILE A 188 -57.57 -6.13 -3.02
C ILE A 188 -59.06 -6.08 -3.39
N LYS A 189 -59.66 -4.89 -3.46
CA LYS A 189 -61.07 -4.73 -3.86
C LYS A 189 -61.35 -5.23 -5.27
N ASN A 190 -60.44 -5.05 -6.21
CA ASN A 190 -60.59 -5.58 -7.56
C ASN A 190 -60.57 -7.11 -7.57
N ILE A 191 -59.67 -7.73 -6.80
CA ILE A 191 -59.60 -9.19 -6.64
C ILE A 191 -60.89 -9.71 -5.99
N GLU A 192 -61.42 -9.05 -4.97
CA GLU A 192 -62.70 -9.42 -4.33
C GLU A 192 -63.88 -9.32 -5.29
N ARG A 193 -63.90 -8.29 -6.16
CA ARG A 193 -64.93 -8.17 -7.21
C ARG A 193 -64.82 -9.30 -8.23
N GLN A 194 -63.62 -9.61 -8.69
CA GLN A 194 -63.39 -10.75 -9.59
C GLN A 194 -63.84 -12.07 -8.96
N ARG A 195 -63.50 -12.33 -7.70
CA ARG A 195 -63.95 -13.52 -6.96
C ARG A 195 -65.48 -13.59 -6.85
N ARG A 196 -66.14 -12.49 -6.52
CA ARG A 196 -67.61 -12.43 -6.46
C ARG A 196 -68.28 -12.67 -7.82
N ASN A 197 -67.68 -12.17 -8.90
CA ASN A 197 -68.18 -12.39 -10.26
C ASN A 197 -67.99 -13.85 -10.70
N LEU A 198 -66.90 -14.50 -10.28
CA LEU A 198 -66.66 -15.92 -10.53
C LEU A 198 -67.65 -16.81 -9.77
N LEU A 199 -68.05 -16.43 -8.55
CA LEU A 199 -69.05 -17.14 -7.74
C LEU A 199 -70.51 -16.93 -8.20
N LYS A 200 -70.77 -15.98 -9.11
CA LYS A 200 -72.09 -15.69 -9.68
C LYS A 200 -72.33 -16.34 -11.05
N ARG A 201 -71.33 -17.02 -11.60
CA ARG A 201 -71.47 -17.95 -12.74
C ARG A 201 -71.70 -19.35 -12.21
#